data_AF-A0AAU3UYR4-F1
#
_entry.id   AF-A0AAU3UYR4-F1
#
_cell.length_a   1.000
_cell.length_b   1.000
_cell.length_c   1.000
_cell.angle_alpha   90.00
_cell.angle_beta   90.00
_cell.angle_gamma   90.00
#
_symmetry.space_group_name_H-M   'P 1'
#
loop_
_entity.id
_entity.type
_entity.pdbx_description
1 polymer ?
#
loop_
_entity_poly.entity_id
_entity_poly.type
_entity_poly.pdbx_seq_one_letter_code
_entity_poly.pdbx_strand_id
1 'polypeptide(L)'
;MSLSNLGVDEGNEGLTNRIEKEFVKQLLHREPPRRVPQSRFRRISTRSVVTSFALTLVQAAVVGLAVWLVHGNFELAAFHGQHRWWVVVLGWMGLIVSVVATLTWLRTALRNYVVSQFSAAGASVTLSKADSTYFDEFLDEIVYFFARIRVDIVILEDLDRFDDPHIFQALRELNTVLNSSRQIRRGRHRRRICFVYAIRDSVFEKLGHDLAEPSNSASTDGTVRAGDAVAAEIVMANRTKFFDLVIPLVPFITHHNARDLLARLLTGAQANVSGDLIDVVARRLPDMRLLTNICNEYMVFTRRLITDKRGVQDLTPDKLFAMVVYKNVHLRDFENMLQAPAASTRSIRRAVT
;
A
#
# COMPACT_ATOMS: atom_id res chain seq x y z
N MET A 1 3.71 4.13 4.38
CA MET A 1 2.59 3.35 3.77
C MET A 1 2.17 4.12 2.53
N SER A 2 2.55 3.73 1.30
CA SER A 2 2.50 4.65 0.14
C SER A 2 1.14 4.62 -0.58
N LEU A 3 0.34 5.68 -0.40
CA LEU A 3 -1.02 5.85 -0.96
C LEU A 3 -1.00 6.71 -2.24
N SER A 4 -0.49 6.16 -3.36
CA SER A 4 -0.20 6.94 -4.58
C SER A 4 -1.33 7.05 -5.63
N ASN A 5 -2.43 6.29 -5.53
CA ASN A 5 -3.39 6.11 -6.64
C ASN A 5 -4.80 6.67 -6.34
N LEU A 6 -4.93 7.95 -6.03
CA LEU A 6 -6.23 8.60 -5.84
C LEU A 6 -6.47 9.60 -6.99
N GLY A 7 -7.35 9.24 -7.93
CA GLY A 7 -7.94 10.14 -8.95
C GLY A 7 -9.02 11.06 -8.35
N VAL A 8 -9.43 12.12 -9.03
CA VAL A 8 -10.33 13.15 -8.51
C VAL A 8 -11.79 12.79 -8.82
N ASP A 9 -12.64 12.65 -7.80
CA ASP A 9 -14.10 12.73 -7.91
C ASP A 9 -14.59 13.62 -6.76
N GLU A 10 -15.48 14.55 -7.09
CA GLU A 10 -15.90 15.67 -6.25
C GLU A 10 -16.78 15.22 -5.07
N GLY A 11 -16.34 15.55 -3.84
CA GLY A 11 -17.03 15.32 -2.57
C GLY A 11 -16.05 14.88 -1.47
N ASN A 12 -15.91 15.65 -0.38
CA ASN A 12 -14.99 15.31 0.73
C ASN A 12 -15.30 13.92 1.32
N GLU A 13 -16.58 13.57 1.46
CA GLU A 13 -17.03 12.24 1.89
C GLU A 13 -16.52 11.12 0.96
N GLY A 14 -16.42 11.40 -0.35
CA GLY A 14 -15.85 10.48 -1.33
C GLY A 14 -14.34 10.29 -1.16
N LEU A 15 -13.60 11.35 -0.80
CA LEU A 15 -12.15 11.26 -0.55
C LEU A 15 -11.86 10.46 0.72
N THR A 16 -12.51 10.80 1.85
CA THR A 16 -12.33 10.09 3.13
C THR A 16 -12.61 8.60 2.97
N ASN A 17 -13.75 8.26 2.36
CA ASN A 17 -14.16 6.87 2.15
C ASN A 17 -13.15 6.10 1.26
N ARG A 18 -12.49 6.78 0.31
CA ARG A 18 -11.42 6.15 -0.50
C ARG A 18 -10.13 5.94 0.28
N ILE A 19 -9.76 6.87 1.16
CA ILE A 19 -8.60 6.69 2.04
C ILE A 19 -8.86 5.51 2.98
N GLU A 20 -10.05 5.43 3.57
CA GLU A 20 -10.45 4.30 4.40
C GLU A 20 -10.39 2.97 3.65
N LYS A 21 -10.93 2.92 2.43
CA LYS A 21 -10.84 1.74 1.57
C LYS A 21 -9.41 1.27 1.39
N GLU A 22 -8.51 2.18 1.02
CA GLU A 22 -7.10 1.84 0.81
C GLU A 22 -6.41 1.45 2.12
N PHE A 23 -6.76 2.08 3.25
CA PHE A 23 -6.29 1.69 4.57
C PHE A 23 -6.71 0.24 4.90
N VAL A 24 -7.99 -0.09 4.80
CA VAL A 24 -8.53 -1.42 5.08
C VAL A 24 -7.87 -2.47 4.20
N LYS A 25 -7.77 -2.19 2.91
CA LYS A 25 -7.13 -3.08 1.93
C LYS A 25 -5.68 -3.38 2.33
N GLN A 26 -4.90 -2.35 2.63
CA GLN A 26 -3.48 -2.52 3.00
C GLN A 26 -3.31 -3.20 4.37
N LEU A 27 -4.16 -2.87 5.35
CA LEU A 27 -4.15 -3.47 6.68
C LEU A 27 -4.41 -4.99 6.58
N LEU A 28 -5.48 -5.37 5.91
CA LEU A 28 -5.91 -6.76 5.85
C LEU A 28 -5.02 -7.61 4.95
N HIS A 29 -4.49 -7.06 3.85
CA HIS A 29 -3.59 -7.80 2.95
C HIS A 29 -2.18 -8.04 3.50
N ARG A 30 -1.80 -7.39 4.62
CA ARG A 30 -0.47 -7.56 5.21
C ARG A 30 -0.16 -9.00 5.62
N GLU A 31 -1.18 -9.78 5.97
CA GLU A 31 -0.99 -11.10 6.58
C GLU A 31 -1.43 -12.24 5.64
N PRO A 32 -0.75 -13.40 5.67
CA PRO A 32 -1.10 -14.51 4.80
C PRO A 32 -2.45 -15.14 5.23
N PRO A 33 -3.22 -15.74 4.29
CA PRO A 33 -4.56 -16.27 4.57
C PRO A 33 -4.58 -17.33 5.68
N ARG A 34 -3.45 -18.02 5.90
CA ARG A 34 -3.31 -19.04 6.94
C ARG A 34 -3.47 -18.49 8.36
N ARG A 35 -3.16 -17.21 8.59
CA ARG A 35 -3.24 -16.57 9.92
C ARG A 35 -4.63 -16.00 10.21
N VAL A 36 -5.42 -15.70 9.18
CA VAL A 36 -6.79 -15.16 9.26
C VAL A 36 -7.75 -15.97 8.36
N PRO A 37 -7.99 -17.25 8.68
CA PRO A 37 -8.70 -18.17 7.78
C PRO A 37 -10.20 -17.86 7.59
N GLN A 38 -10.81 -17.09 8.51
CA GLN A 38 -12.23 -16.71 8.44
C GLN A 38 -12.46 -15.32 7.85
N SER A 39 -11.41 -14.71 7.28
CA SER A 39 -11.49 -13.42 6.61
C SER A 39 -12.38 -13.47 5.36
N ARG A 40 -13.32 -12.53 5.22
CA ARG A 40 -14.16 -12.36 4.01
C ARG A 40 -13.34 -11.97 2.78
N PHE A 41 -12.13 -11.42 2.95
CA PHE A 41 -11.24 -11.13 1.83
C PHE A 41 -10.72 -12.41 1.20
N ARG A 42 -11.20 -12.67 -0.02
CA ARG A 42 -10.79 -13.80 -0.85
C ARG A 42 -9.37 -13.56 -1.37
N ARG A 43 -8.38 -13.88 -0.54
CA ARG A 43 -6.97 -13.90 -0.93
C ARG A 43 -6.70 -15.17 -1.72
N ILE A 44 -5.98 -15.06 -2.82
CA ILE A 44 -5.65 -16.22 -3.66
C ILE A 44 -4.77 -17.17 -2.83
N SER A 45 -5.36 -18.23 -2.30
CA SER A 45 -4.62 -19.35 -1.73
C SER A 45 -4.45 -20.40 -2.83
N THR A 46 -3.23 -20.67 -3.23
CA THR A 46 -2.95 -21.81 -4.09
C THR A 46 -3.21 -23.08 -3.28
N ARG A 47 -4.34 -23.73 -3.55
CA ARG A 47 -4.57 -25.08 -3.05
C ARG A 47 -3.50 -25.96 -3.69
N SER A 48 -2.81 -26.78 -2.90
CA SER A 48 -1.72 -27.62 -3.41
C SER A 48 -2.26 -28.56 -4.49
N VAL A 49 -1.92 -28.25 -5.74
CA VAL A 49 -2.22 -29.10 -6.92
C VAL A 49 -1.76 -30.53 -6.67
N VAL A 50 -0.68 -30.69 -5.89
CA VAL A 50 -0.13 -31.96 -5.41
C VAL A 50 -1.16 -32.83 -4.66
N THR A 51 -2.00 -32.25 -3.82
CA THR A 51 -3.00 -33.00 -3.04
C THR A 51 -4.13 -33.48 -3.93
N SER A 52 -4.58 -32.64 -4.89
CA SER A 52 -5.55 -33.04 -5.90
C SER A 52 -4.98 -34.11 -6.83
N PHE A 53 -3.71 -33.99 -7.23
CA PHE A 53 -3.01 -34.95 -8.08
C PHE A 53 -2.81 -36.31 -7.39
N ALA A 54 -2.43 -36.30 -6.11
CA ALA A 54 -2.32 -37.51 -5.31
C ALA A 54 -3.68 -38.23 -5.19
N LEU A 55 -4.77 -37.48 -5.00
CA LEU A 55 -6.12 -38.06 -4.92
C LEU A 55 -6.54 -38.71 -6.24
N THR A 56 -6.25 -38.07 -7.38
CA THR A 56 -6.54 -38.63 -8.72
C THR A 56 -5.70 -39.87 -9.01
N LEU A 57 -4.43 -39.89 -8.57
CA LEU A 57 -3.56 -41.05 -8.72
C LEU A 57 -4.09 -42.26 -7.92
N VAL A 58 -4.55 -42.03 -6.69
CA VAL A 58 -5.16 -43.07 -5.84
C VAL A 58 -6.44 -43.61 -6.47
N GLN A 59 -7.30 -42.74 -7.02
CA GLN A 59 -8.49 -43.17 -7.76
C GLN A 59 -8.14 -44.02 -8.98
N ALA A 60 -7.16 -43.60 -9.79
CA ALA A 60 -6.71 -44.35 -10.95
C ALA A 60 -6.15 -45.72 -10.56
N ALA A 61 -5.41 -45.81 -9.44
CA ALA A 61 -4.89 -47.08 -8.92
C ALA A 61 -6.01 -48.03 -8.46
N VAL A 62 -7.05 -47.51 -7.79
CA VAL A 62 -8.21 -48.32 -7.35
C VAL A 62 -9.00 -48.86 -8.56
N VAL A 63 -9.22 -48.04 -9.58
CA VAL A 63 -9.89 -48.47 -10.82
C VAL A 63 -9.05 -49.48 -11.57
N GLY A 64 -7.74 -49.23 -11.71
CA GLY A 64 -6.81 -50.17 -12.34
C GLY A 64 -6.78 -51.52 -11.64
N LEU A 65 -6.77 -51.53 -10.29
CA LEU A 65 -6.83 -52.76 -9.49
C LEU A 65 -8.16 -53.51 -9.69
N ALA A 66 -9.28 -52.80 -9.71
CA ALA A 66 -10.59 -53.41 -9.96
C ALA A 66 -10.67 -54.05 -11.36
N VAL A 67 -10.15 -53.37 -12.39
CA VAL A 67 -10.09 -53.89 -13.76
C VAL A 67 -9.16 -55.10 -13.86
N TRP A 68 -7.97 -55.04 -13.26
CA TRP A 68 -7.03 -56.16 -13.22
C TRP A 68 -7.62 -57.39 -12.53
N LEU A 69 -8.30 -57.20 -11.39
CA LEU A 69 -9.01 -58.27 -10.70
C LEU A 69 -10.13 -58.85 -11.55
N VAL A 70 -10.92 -58.04 -12.26
CA VAL A 70 -11.99 -58.55 -13.12
C VAL A 70 -11.43 -59.28 -14.34
N HIS A 71 -10.42 -58.74 -15.01
CA HIS A 71 -9.85 -59.32 -16.24
C HIS A 71 -9.04 -60.60 -15.95
N GLY A 72 -8.19 -60.59 -14.93
CA GLY A 72 -7.42 -61.78 -14.52
C GLY A 72 -8.29 -62.91 -13.97
N ASN A 73 -9.50 -62.59 -13.50
CA ASN A 73 -10.48 -63.60 -13.13
C ASN A 73 -11.39 -64.05 -14.28
N PHE A 74 -11.54 -63.24 -15.34
CA PHE A 74 -12.39 -63.55 -16.49
C PHE A 74 -11.80 -64.71 -17.33
N GLU A 75 -10.49 -64.72 -17.57
CA GLU A 75 -9.84 -65.82 -18.31
C GLU A 75 -9.77 -67.14 -17.51
N LEU A 76 -9.66 -67.08 -16.18
CA LEU A 76 -9.70 -68.26 -15.32
C LEU A 76 -11.11 -68.69 -14.86
N ALA A 77 -12.17 -67.93 -15.19
CA ALA A 77 -13.55 -68.32 -14.85
C ALA A 77 -14.19 -69.25 -15.89
N ALA A 78 -13.57 -69.40 -17.07
CA ALA A 78 -14.00 -70.35 -18.08
C ALA A 78 -13.80 -71.82 -17.66
N PHE A 79 -12.95 -72.10 -16.65
CA PHE A 79 -12.70 -73.46 -16.17
C PHE A 79 -12.63 -73.51 -14.62
N HIS A 80 -13.69 -74.07 -14.02
CA HIS A 80 -13.83 -74.57 -12.64
C HIS A 80 -13.86 -73.59 -11.45
N GLY A 81 -15.04 -73.52 -10.78
CA GLY A 81 -15.17 -73.25 -9.34
C GLY A 81 -16.37 -72.39 -8.93
N GLN A 82 -17.36 -72.99 -8.25
CA GLN A 82 -18.62 -72.39 -7.75
C GLN A 82 -18.47 -71.26 -6.68
N HIS A 83 -17.27 -70.77 -6.37
CA HIS A 83 -17.05 -69.83 -5.25
C HIS A 83 -16.39 -68.48 -5.62
N ARG A 84 -16.44 -68.03 -6.87
CA ARG A 84 -15.79 -66.76 -7.31
C ARG A 84 -16.72 -65.57 -7.57
N TRP A 85 -18.04 -65.73 -7.37
CA TRP A 85 -19.03 -64.67 -7.62
C TRP A 85 -18.83 -63.42 -6.74
N TRP A 86 -18.36 -63.60 -5.49
CA TRP A 86 -18.11 -62.50 -4.56
C TRP A 86 -17.00 -61.55 -5.06
N VAL A 87 -16.02 -62.04 -5.82
CA VAL A 87 -14.94 -61.21 -6.39
C VAL A 87 -15.50 -60.26 -7.45
N VAL A 88 -16.45 -60.75 -8.27
CA VAL A 88 -17.15 -59.94 -9.26
C VAL A 88 -18.00 -58.87 -8.59
N VAL A 89 -18.70 -59.21 -7.50
CA VAL A 89 -19.50 -58.26 -6.70
C VAL A 89 -18.62 -57.17 -6.07
N LEU A 90 -17.45 -57.53 -5.52
CA LEU A 90 -16.49 -56.55 -4.99
C LEU A 90 -15.94 -55.63 -6.09
N GLY A 91 -15.71 -56.16 -7.30
CA GLY A 91 -15.29 -55.36 -8.46
C GLY A 91 -16.33 -54.30 -8.85
N TRP A 92 -17.60 -54.68 -8.94
CA TRP A 92 -18.70 -53.74 -9.19
C TRP A 92 -18.88 -52.72 -8.08
N MET A 93 -18.73 -53.13 -6.81
CA MET A 93 -18.81 -52.22 -5.67
C MET A 93 -17.67 -51.18 -5.71
N GLY A 94 -16.44 -51.60 -6.05
CA GLY A 94 -15.31 -50.69 -6.26
C GLY A 94 -15.53 -49.68 -7.39
N LEU A 95 -16.16 -50.11 -8.48
CA LEU A 95 -16.52 -49.23 -9.59
C LEU A 95 -17.57 -48.20 -9.18
N ILE A 96 -18.61 -48.60 -8.44
CA ILE A 96 -19.63 -47.70 -7.91
C ILE A 96 -19.01 -46.65 -6.97
N VAL A 97 -18.14 -47.07 -6.04
CA VAL A 97 -17.44 -46.16 -5.13
C VAL A 97 -16.59 -45.15 -5.91
N SER A 98 -15.88 -45.59 -6.96
CA SER A 98 -15.11 -44.71 -7.84
C SER A 98 -15.99 -43.69 -8.56
N VAL A 99 -17.14 -44.11 -9.12
CA VAL A 99 -18.11 -43.22 -9.77
C VAL A 99 -18.68 -42.20 -8.78
N VAL A 100 -19.02 -42.61 -7.56
CA VAL A 100 -19.50 -41.68 -6.52
C VAL A 100 -18.40 -40.68 -6.13
N ALA A 101 -17.15 -41.13 -6.03
CA ALA A 101 -16.01 -40.28 -5.71
C ALA A 101 -15.69 -39.28 -6.83
N THR A 102 -15.81 -39.67 -8.11
CA THR A 102 -15.64 -38.76 -9.25
C THR A 102 -16.79 -37.77 -9.36
N LEU A 103 -18.04 -38.18 -9.10
CA LEU A 103 -19.21 -37.29 -9.07
C LEU A 103 -19.12 -36.26 -7.94
N THR A 104 -18.68 -36.67 -6.75
CA THR A 104 -18.49 -35.74 -5.62
C THR A 104 -17.33 -34.77 -5.88
N TRP A 105 -16.20 -35.25 -6.44
CA TRP A 105 -15.12 -34.38 -6.90
C TRP A 105 -15.60 -33.38 -7.96
N LEU A 106 -16.28 -33.86 -9.01
CA LEU A 106 -16.83 -33.04 -10.08
C LEU A 106 -17.81 -32.00 -9.54
N ARG A 107 -18.70 -32.38 -8.61
CA ARG A 107 -19.62 -31.44 -7.94
C ARG A 107 -18.86 -30.36 -7.16
N THR A 108 -17.77 -30.69 -6.48
CA THR A 108 -16.95 -29.69 -5.78
C THR A 108 -16.13 -28.81 -6.73
N ALA A 109 -15.65 -29.36 -7.85
CA ALA A 109 -14.91 -28.65 -8.88
C ALA A 109 -15.84 -27.66 -9.62
N LEU A 110 -17.01 -28.14 -10.05
CA LEU A 110 -18.07 -27.31 -10.64
C LEU A 110 -18.57 -26.28 -9.64
N ARG A 111 -18.75 -26.60 -8.35
CA ARG A 111 -19.09 -25.58 -7.33
C ARG A 111 -18.04 -24.48 -7.25
N ASN A 112 -16.75 -24.82 -7.28
CA ASN A 112 -15.71 -23.80 -7.25
C ASN A 112 -15.66 -22.93 -8.52
N TYR A 113 -16.05 -23.48 -9.67
CA TYR A 113 -16.09 -22.77 -10.96
C TYR A 113 -17.39 -21.94 -11.16
N VAL A 114 -18.52 -22.48 -10.73
CA VAL A 114 -19.85 -21.85 -10.81
C VAL A 114 -20.00 -20.75 -9.75
N VAL A 115 -19.41 -20.90 -8.56
CA VAL A 115 -19.38 -19.83 -7.54
C VAL A 115 -18.56 -18.62 -8.00
N SER A 116 -17.66 -18.75 -8.98
CA SER A 116 -16.99 -17.59 -9.60
C SER A 116 -17.81 -16.87 -10.67
N GLN A 117 -18.88 -17.46 -11.22
CA GLN A 117 -19.68 -16.83 -12.28
C GLN A 117 -21.14 -16.54 -11.88
N PHE A 118 -21.72 -17.25 -10.90
CA PHE A 118 -23.13 -17.08 -10.49
C PHE A 118 -23.33 -16.34 -9.16
N SER A 119 -22.27 -15.92 -8.47
CA SER A 119 -22.40 -15.03 -7.29
C SER A 119 -22.68 -13.56 -7.65
N ALA A 120 -22.90 -13.23 -8.92
CA ALA A 120 -23.00 -11.85 -9.39
C ALA A 120 -24.36 -11.44 -9.99
N ALA A 121 -25.42 -12.25 -9.91
CA ALA A 121 -26.59 -12.02 -10.77
C ALA A 121 -28.00 -12.07 -10.13
N GLY A 122 -28.20 -12.09 -8.80
CA GLY A 122 -29.61 -11.96 -8.37
C GLY A 122 -30.05 -12.02 -6.92
N ALA A 123 -29.17 -12.17 -5.91
CA ALA A 123 -29.66 -12.34 -4.53
C ALA A 123 -28.76 -11.73 -3.44
N SER A 124 -28.11 -10.61 -3.72
CA SER A 124 -27.78 -9.64 -2.67
C SER A 124 -28.60 -8.40 -2.96
N VAL A 125 -29.88 -8.46 -2.63
CA VAL A 125 -30.68 -7.24 -2.44
C VAL A 125 -30.01 -6.51 -1.29
N THR A 126 -29.08 -5.62 -1.62
CA THR A 126 -28.50 -4.65 -0.69
C THR A 126 -29.64 -3.72 -0.32
N LEU A 127 -30.34 -4.12 0.74
CA LEU A 127 -31.36 -3.34 1.41
C LEU A 127 -30.69 -2.01 1.76
N SER A 128 -31.08 -0.95 1.05
CA SER A 128 -30.56 0.42 1.14
C SER A 128 -29.04 0.54 1.18
N LYS A 129 -28.43 0.99 0.08
CA LYS A 129 -27.18 1.76 0.15
C LYS A 129 -27.47 3.01 1.01
N ALA A 130 -27.37 2.87 2.32
CA ALA A 130 -26.99 3.97 3.16
C ALA A 130 -25.54 4.31 2.84
N ASP A 131 -25.15 5.56 2.99
CA ASP A 131 -23.77 6.04 2.86
C ASP A 131 -22.90 5.44 3.98
N SER A 132 -22.70 4.11 3.93
CA SER A 132 -21.90 3.40 4.92
C SER A 132 -20.43 3.58 4.59
N THR A 133 -19.72 4.11 5.57
CA THR A 133 -18.28 4.25 5.65
C THR A 133 -17.58 2.90 5.42
N TYR A 134 -16.44 2.86 4.70
CA TYR A 134 -15.70 1.60 4.45
C TYR A 134 -15.25 0.95 5.75
N PHE A 135 -14.94 1.73 6.79
CA PHE A 135 -14.64 1.17 8.12
C PHE A 135 -15.83 0.42 8.73
N ASP A 136 -17.06 0.88 8.54
CA ASP A 136 -18.26 0.23 9.06
C ASP A 136 -18.57 -1.07 8.31
N GLU A 137 -18.44 -1.07 6.98
CA GLU A 137 -18.66 -2.27 6.15
C GLU A 137 -17.70 -3.41 6.53
N PHE A 138 -16.45 -3.06 6.87
CA PHE A 138 -15.38 -4.01 7.18
C PHE A 138 -15.02 -4.09 8.67
N LEU A 139 -15.81 -3.49 9.55
CA LEU A 139 -15.50 -3.41 10.98
C LEU A 139 -15.25 -4.80 11.60
N ASP A 140 -16.14 -5.75 11.36
CA ASP A 140 -16.03 -7.12 11.87
C ASP A 140 -14.74 -7.82 11.42
N GLU A 141 -14.30 -7.53 10.19
CA GLU A 141 -13.08 -8.09 9.63
C GLU A 141 -11.83 -7.48 10.28
N ILE A 142 -11.84 -6.17 10.50
CA ILE A 142 -10.76 -5.45 11.18
C ILE A 142 -10.67 -5.94 12.63
N VAL A 143 -11.81 -6.05 13.33
CA VAL A 143 -11.87 -6.61 14.70
C VAL A 143 -11.34 -8.05 14.71
N TYR A 144 -11.76 -8.90 13.77
CA TYR A 144 -11.27 -10.27 13.64
C TYR A 144 -9.76 -10.32 13.41
N PHE A 145 -9.24 -9.49 12.53
CA PHE A 145 -7.81 -9.36 12.25
C PHE A 145 -7.04 -9.04 13.53
N PHE A 146 -7.43 -8.02 14.28
CA PHE A 146 -6.74 -7.64 15.52
C PHE A 146 -6.99 -8.62 16.69
N ALA A 147 -8.12 -9.33 16.70
CA ALA A 147 -8.36 -10.38 17.69
C ALA A 147 -7.45 -11.59 17.47
N ARG A 148 -7.10 -11.88 16.20
CA ARG A 148 -6.29 -13.04 15.83
C ARG A 148 -4.79 -12.74 15.84
N ILE A 149 -4.41 -11.51 15.48
CA ILE A 149 -3.02 -11.09 15.31
C ILE A 149 -2.56 -10.31 16.53
N ARG A 150 -1.35 -10.60 17.01
CA ARG A 150 -0.76 -9.93 18.17
C ARG A 150 -0.09 -8.60 17.76
N VAL A 151 -0.89 -7.63 17.32
CA VAL A 151 -0.43 -6.27 16.98
C VAL A 151 -1.07 -5.29 17.95
N ASP A 152 -0.24 -4.61 18.73
CA ASP A 152 -0.67 -3.61 19.71
C ASP A 152 -0.44 -2.17 19.21
N ILE A 153 0.46 -1.97 18.24
CA ILE A 153 0.81 -0.64 17.70
C ILE A 153 0.64 -0.66 16.18
N VAL A 154 -0.10 0.32 15.67
CA VAL A 154 -0.28 0.57 14.24
C VAL A 154 0.34 1.93 13.92
N ILE A 155 1.35 1.93 13.06
CA ILE A 155 2.03 3.16 12.63
C ILE A 155 1.47 3.56 11.27
N LEU A 156 0.97 4.79 11.20
CA LEU A 156 0.35 5.42 10.05
C LEU A 156 1.27 6.55 9.57
N GLU A 157 1.79 6.41 8.36
CA GLU A 157 2.68 7.37 7.70
C GLU A 157 2.00 7.92 6.45
N ASP A 158 2.41 9.10 6.02
CA ASP A 158 2.00 9.75 4.76
C ASP A 158 0.48 10.04 4.66
N LEU A 159 -0.22 10.11 5.81
CA LEU A 159 -1.64 10.45 5.85
C LEU A 159 -1.89 11.95 5.55
N ASP A 160 -0.87 12.77 5.80
CA ASP A 160 -0.84 14.20 5.53
C ASP A 160 -0.80 14.56 4.02
N ARG A 161 -0.69 13.57 3.13
CA ARG A 161 -0.79 13.77 1.68
C ARG A 161 -2.22 14.08 1.22
N PHE A 162 -3.23 13.65 1.98
CA PHE A 162 -4.64 13.82 1.62
C PHE A 162 -5.23 15.14 2.10
N ASP A 163 -4.58 15.75 3.09
CA ASP A 163 -4.96 17.07 3.59
C ASP A 163 -6.44 17.17 4.00
N ASP A 164 -6.97 16.04 4.50
CA ASP A 164 -8.36 15.89 4.96
C ASP A 164 -8.35 15.59 6.46
N PRO A 165 -8.84 16.49 7.32
CA PRO A 165 -8.92 16.25 8.76
C PRO A 165 -9.90 15.15 9.18
N HIS A 166 -10.92 14.83 8.37
CA HIS A 166 -11.99 13.89 8.75
C HIS A 166 -11.47 12.46 8.92
N ILE A 167 -10.42 12.09 8.18
CA ILE A 167 -9.80 10.76 8.32
C ILE A 167 -9.26 10.51 9.74
N PHE A 168 -8.79 11.55 10.44
CA PHE A 168 -8.30 11.39 11.81
C PHE A 168 -9.45 11.11 12.78
N GLN A 169 -10.63 11.67 12.53
CA GLN A 169 -11.83 11.34 13.28
C GLN A 169 -12.24 9.88 13.04
N ALA A 170 -12.32 9.46 11.77
CA ALA A 170 -12.66 8.07 11.42
C ALA A 170 -11.67 7.05 12.05
N LEU A 171 -10.37 7.34 12.03
CA LEU A 171 -9.35 6.50 12.64
C LEU A 171 -9.41 6.49 14.18
N ARG A 172 -9.79 7.61 14.80
CA ARG A 172 -10.03 7.71 16.25
C ARG A 172 -11.26 6.88 16.67
N GLU A 173 -12.34 6.95 15.91
CA GLU A 173 -13.54 6.15 16.11
C GLU A 173 -13.23 4.66 15.97
N LEU A 174 -12.53 4.26 14.89
CA LEU A 174 -12.07 2.89 14.71
C LEU A 174 -11.20 2.40 15.87
N ASN A 175 -10.23 3.20 16.32
CA ASN A 175 -9.38 2.85 17.46
C ASN A 175 -10.19 2.64 18.75
N THR A 176 -11.24 3.45 18.95
CA THR A 176 -12.17 3.33 20.08
C THR A 176 -12.98 2.04 20.00
N VAL A 177 -13.51 1.70 18.83
CA VAL A 177 -14.25 0.46 18.60
C VAL A 177 -13.37 -0.77 18.83
N LEU A 178 -12.15 -0.75 18.31
CA LEU A 178 -11.19 -1.84 18.52
C LEU A 178 -10.87 -2.04 20.01
N ASN A 179 -10.61 -0.97 20.75
CA ASN A 179 -10.28 -1.04 22.17
C ASN A 179 -11.48 -1.34 23.09
N SER A 180 -12.71 -1.08 22.64
CA SER A 180 -13.94 -1.43 23.36
C SER A 180 -14.38 -2.88 23.09
N SER A 181 -13.96 -3.47 21.96
CA SER A 181 -14.34 -4.83 21.59
C SER A 181 -13.85 -5.88 22.62
N ARG A 182 -14.78 -6.69 23.13
CA ARG A 182 -14.47 -7.73 24.13
C ARG A 182 -13.58 -8.85 23.57
N GLN A 183 -13.62 -9.09 22.25
CA GLN A 183 -12.87 -10.13 21.58
C GLN A 183 -11.36 -9.88 21.64
N ILE A 184 -10.93 -8.62 21.48
CA ILE A 184 -9.52 -8.22 21.57
C ILE A 184 -9.05 -8.24 23.04
N ARG A 185 -9.95 -7.88 23.98
CA ARG A 185 -9.65 -7.79 25.41
C ARG A 185 -9.60 -9.14 26.17
N ARG A 186 -10.01 -10.25 25.54
CA ARG A 186 -10.09 -11.60 26.15
C ARG A 186 -8.75 -12.36 26.19
N GLY A 187 -7.69 -11.83 25.58
CA GLY A 187 -6.34 -12.39 25.74
C GLY A 187 -5.83 -12.29 27.18
N ARG A 188 -4.87 -13.16 27.56
CA ARG A 188 -4.25 -13.23 28.90
C ARG A 188 -3.68 -11.89 29.42
N HIS A 189 -3.55 -10.90 28.54
CA HIS A 189 -3.21 -9.52 28.84
C HIS A 189 -4.25 -8.59 28.23
N ARG A 190 -4.67 -7.59 28.98
CA ARG A 190 -5.62 -6.54 28.58
C ARG A 190 -4.97 -5.62 27.53
N ARG A 191 -4.85 -6.12 26.30
CA ARG A 191 -4.20 -5.43 25.20
C ARG A 191 -5.00 -4.21 24.77
N ARG A 192 -4.28 -3.17 24.39
CA ARG A 192 -4.81 -1.93 23.82
C ARG A 192 -4.10 -1.68 22.51
N ILE A 193 -4.86 -1.31 21.49
CA ILE A 193 -4.35 -0.99 20.18
C ILE A 193 -4.12 0.51 20.14
N CYS A 194 -2.88 0.92 19.87
CA CYS A 194 -2.47 2.31 19.77
C CYS A 194 -2.18 2.64 18.31
N PHE A 195 -2.79 3.72 17.80
CA PHE A 195 -2.49 4.27 16.49
C PHE A 195 -1.50 5.41 16.66
N VAL A 196 -0.37 5.35 15.95
CA VAL A 196 0.69 6.34 15.95
C VAL A 196 0.76 6.97 14.57
N TYR A 197 0.76 8.29 14.50
CA TYR A 197 0.67 9.05 13.26
C TYR A 197 1.96 9.84 13.04
N ALA A 198 2.51 9.79 11.83
CA ALA A 198 3.57 10.68 11.37
C ALA A 198 2.98 11.65 10.35
N ILE A 199 2.78 12.91 10.75
CA ILE A 199 2.10 13.94 9.96
C ILE A 199 2.81 15.29 10.09
N ARG A 200 2.66 16.15 9.07
CA ARG A 200 3.09 17.55 9.12
C ARG A 200 2.11 18.41 9.91
N ASP A 201 2.62 19.46 10.54
CA ASP A 201 1.81 20.43 11.29
C ASP A 201 0.81 21.19 10.39
N SER A 202 1.17 21.41 9.12
CA SER A 202 0.36 22.17 8.16
C SER A 202 -1.02 21.58 7.87
N VAL A 203 -1.23 20.28 8.13
CA VAL A 203 -2.53 19.61 7.91
C VAL A 203 -3.64 20.22 8.76
N PHE A 204 -3.29 20.82 9.91
CA PHE A 204 -4.26 21.42 10.82
C PHE A 204 -4.48 22.92 10.60
N GLU A 205 -3.66 23.57 9.75
CA GLU A 205 -3.80 24.99 9.44
C GLU A 205 -5.08 25.28 8.63
N LYS A 206 -5.42 24.39 7.69
CA LYS A 206 -6.63 24.54 6.85
C LYS A 206 -7.93 24.48 7.63
N LEU A 207 -8.00 23.59 8.62
CA LEU A 207 -9.18 23.50 9.50
C LEU A 207 -9.40 24.79 10.30
N GLY A 208 -8.31 25.52 10.61
CA GLY A 208 -8.40 26.86 11.19
C GLY A 208 -8.90 27.90 10.19
N HIS A 209 -8.46 27.83 8.94
CA HIS A 209 -8.84 28.80 7.89
C HIS A 209 -10.31 28.66 7.46
N ASP A 210 -10.84 27.44 7.37
CA ASP A 210 -12.25 27.18 7.02
C ASP A 210 -13.22 27.68 8.10
N LEU A 211 -12.76 27.74 9.36
CA LEU A 211 -13.53 28.26 10.50
C LEU A 211 -13.33 29.77 10.73
N ALA A 212 -12.22 30.33 10.23
CA ALA A 212 -11.84 31.73 10.43
C ALA A 212 -12.34 32.68 9.33
N GLU A 213 -12.74 32.18 8.16
CA GLU A 213 -13.44 32.96 7.13
C GLU A 213 -14.88 33.27 7.60
N PRO A 214 -15.19 34.50 8.03
CA PRO A 214 -16.55 34.86 8.38
C PRO A 214 -17.31 35.09 7.08
N SER A 215 -18.46 34.46 6.94
CA SER A 215 -19.45 34.83 5.95
C SER A 215 -19.72 36.35 6.00
N ASN A 216 -19.32 37.03 4.92
CA ASN A 216 -19.73 38.35 4.43
C ASN A 216 -19.25 39.63 5.15
N SER A 217 -18.35 40.33 4.42
CA SER A 217 -18.34 41.77 4.11
C SER A 217 -18.54 42.80 5.24
N ALA A 218 -17.47 43.50 5.60
CA ALA A 218 -17.29 44.97 5.41
C ALA A 218 -16.23 45.52 6.38
N SER A 219 -15.21 46.17 5.81
CA SER A 219 -14.36 47.25 6.35
C SER A 219 -13.99 47.26 7.84
N THR A 220 -12.69 47.22 8.17
CA THR A 220 -11.92 48.41 8.60
C THR A 220 -10.51 47.96 9.01
N ASP A 221 -9.54 48.69 8.47
CA ASP A 221 -8.09 48.58 8.68
C ASP A 221 -7.73 48.73 10.18
N GLY A 222 -7.25 47.66 10.83
CA GLY A 222 -6.78 47.70 12.23
C GLY A 222 -6.89 46.42 13.07
N THR A 223 -7.67 45.41 12.66
CA THR A 223 -7.98 44.21 13.48
C THR A 223 -7.23 42.92 13.09
N VAL A 224 -6.30 42.98 12.13
CA VAL A 224 -5.57 41.81 11.59
C VAL A 224 -4.90 40.96 12.69
N ARG A 225 -4.43 41.59 13.78
CA ARG A 225 -3.78 40.88 14.90
C ARG A 225 -4.72 40.02 15.76
N ALA A 226 -6.00 40.36 15.83
CA ALA A 226 -6.96 39.60 16.64
C ALA A 226 -7.48 38.36 15.89
N GLY A 227 -7.65 38.47 14.57
CA GLY A 227 -8.00 37.33 13.70
C GLY A 227 -6.91 36.26 13.69
N ASP A 228 -5.65 36.67 13.55
CA ASP A 228 -4.51 35.74 13.53
C ASP A 228 -4.31 35.00 14.86
N ALA A 229 -4.54 35.68 16.00
CA ALA A 229 -4.44 35.06 17.33
C ALA A 229 -5.56 34.05 17.58
N VAL A 230 -6.79 34.37 17.16
CA VAL A 230 -7.95 33.47 17.25
C VAL A 230 -7.76 32.27 16.30
N ALA A 231 -7.30 32.51 15.08
CA ALA A 231 -6.98 31.44 14.13
C ALA A 231 -5.87 30.53 14.66
N ALA A 232 -4.80 31.08 15.23
CA ALA A 232 -3.73 30.30 15.85
C ALA A 232 -4.24 29.49 17.05
N GLU A 233 -5.12 30.06 17.88
CA GLU A 233 -5.75 29.34 19.00
C GLU A 233 -6.64 28.19 18.51
N ILE A 234 -7.43 28.42 17.44
CA ILE A 234 -8.25 27.38 16.81
C ILE A 234 -7.38 26.27 16.22
N VAL A 235 -6.28 26.58 15.54
CA VAL A 235 -5.34 25.59 15.01
C VAL A 235 -4.72 24.76 16.15
N MET A 236 -4.32 25.38 17.24
CA MET A 236 -3.77 24.69 18.41
C MET A 236 -4.80 23.81 19.13
N ALA A 237 -6.05 24.28 19.24
CA ALA A 237 -7.17 23.50 19.77
C ALA A 237 -7.50 22.31 18.87
N ASN A 238 -7.47 22.49 17.55
CA ASN A 238 -7.70 21.42 16.58
C ASN A 238 -6.63 20.34 16.66
N ARG A 239 -5.35 20.70 16.84
CA ARG A 239 -4.26 19.71 16.99
C ARG A 239 -4.46 18.79 18.21
N THR A 240 -4.97 19.31 19.32
CA THR A 240 -5.15 18.52 20.56
C THR A 240 -6.48 17.75 20.59
N LYS A 241 -7.42 18.06 19.70
CA LYS A 241 -8.72 17.37 19.63
C LYS A 241 -8.61 15.93 19.11
N PHE A 242 -7.68 15.66 18.21
CA PHE A 242 -7.56 14.35 17.54
C PHE A 242 -6.58 13.38 18.21
N PHE A 243 -5.64 13.89 19.03
CA PHE A 243 -4.54 13.10 19.57
C PHE A 243 -4.45 13.18 21.09
N ASP A 244 -4.25 12.04 21.74
CA ASP A 244 -3.98 11.98 23.19
C ASP A 244 -2.58 12.50 23.54
N LEU A 245 -1.63 12.36 22.62
CA LEU A 245 -0.23 12.77 22.77
C LEU A 245 0.32 13.23 21.43
N VAL A 246 0.98 14.39 21.43
CA VAL A 246 1.70 14.93 20.27
C VAL A 246 3.18 15.00 20.63
N ILE A 247 4.03 14.31 19.86
CA ILE A 247 5.48 14.33 20.02
C ILE A 247 6.07 15.17 18.89
N PRO A 248 6.59 16.38 19.14
CA PRO A 248 7.20 17.19 18.09
C PRO A 248 8.50 16.52 17.62
N LEU A 249 8.71 16.48 16.30
CA LEU A 249 9.93 15.99 15.69
C LEU A 249 10.77 17.17 15.19
N VAL A 250 11.99 17.31 15.72
CA VAL A 250 12.96 18.31 15.23
C VAL A 250 13.77 17.67 14.08
N PRO A 251 13.84 18.30 12.89
CA PRO A 251 14.62 17.77 11.79
C PRO A 251 16.12 17.73 12.15
N PHE A 252 16.77 16.60 11.90
CA PHE A 252 18.19 16.41 12.22
C PHE A 252 19.14 17.10 11.22
N ILE A 253 18.62 17.57 10.07
CA ILE A 253 19.41 18.30 9.08
C ILE A 253 19.23 19.79 9.26
N THR A 254 20.33 20.43 9.64
CA THR A 254 20.55 21.87 9.59
C THR A 254 21.51 22.19 8.45
N HIS A 255 21.64 23.46 8.09
CA HIS A 255 22.61 23.91 7.07
C HIS A 255 24.04 23.43 7.36
N HIS A 256 24.43 23.30 8.63
CA HIS A 256 25.75 22.79 9.02
C HIS A 256 25.87 21.28 8.76
N ASN A 257 24.89 20.49 9.20
CA ASN A 257 24.93 19.04 9.01
C ASN A 257 24.76 18.64 7.53
N ALA A 258 23.98 19.40 6.76
CA ALA A 258 23.81 19.23 5.32
C ALA A 258 25.15 19.28 4.56
N ARG A 259 26.03 20.20 4.96
CA ARG A 259 27.36 20.37 4.35
C ARG A 259 28.24 19.15 4.59
N ASP A 260 28.36 18.74 5.85
CA ASP A 260 29.18 17.59 6.24
C ASP A 260 28.67 16.29 5.59
N LEU A 261 27.35 16.12 5.52
CA LEU A 261 26.73 15.02 4.81
C LEU A 261 27.06 15.04 3.31
N LEU A 262 26.87 16.17 2.64
CA LEU A 262 27.11 16.29 1.20
C LEU A 262 28.59 16.08 0.86
N ALA A 263 29.50 16.65 1.66
CA ALA A 263 30.94 16.44 1.51
C ALA A 263 31.31 14.95 1.66
N ARG A 264 30.75 14.24 2.65
CA ARG A 264 30.98 12.79 2.84
C ARG A 264 30.48 11.97 1.66
N LEU A 265 29.27 12.25 1.17
CA LEU A 265 28.68 11.53 0.03
C LEU A 265 29.48 11.74 -1.26
N LEU A 266 29.93 12.97 -1.51
CA LEU A 266 30.75 13.31 -2.67
C LEU A 266 32.17 12.74 -2.58
N THR A 267 32.77 12.71 -1.38
CA THR A 267 34.09 12.10 -1.16
C THR A 267 34.06 10.58 -1.40
N GLY A 268 33.03 9.89 -0.90
CA GLY A 268 32.82 8.46 -1.16
C GLY A 268 32.62 8.13 -2.64
N ALA A 269 32.16 9.10 -3.43
CA ALA A 269 31.94 8.99 -4.86
C ALA A 269 33.16 9.39 -5.73
N GLN A 270 34.29 9.77 -5.14
CA GLN A 270 35.44 10.36 -5.86
C GLN A 270 35.05 11.59 -6.71
N ALA A 271 34.03 12.32 -6.27
CA ALA A 271 33.54 13.51 -6.95
C ALA A 271 34.51 14.67 -6.74
N ASN A 272 35.04 15.26 -7.82
CA ASN A 272 35.94 16.39 -7.74
C ASN A 272 35.16 17.72 -7.82
N VAL A 273 34.19 17.89 -6.91
CA VAL A 273 33.33 19.08 -6.83
C VAL A 273 33.94 20.10 -5.85
N SER A 274 33.94 21.38 -6.20
CA SER A 274 34.49 22.44 -5.35
C SER A 274 33.74 22.60 -4.02
N GLY A 275 34.49 22.86 -2.96
CA GLY A 275 33.94 23.09 -1.61
C GLY A 275 33.00 24.30 -1.54
N ASP A 276 33.27 25.35 -2.32
CA ASP A 276 32.42 26.54 -2.36
C ASP A 276 31.02 26.23 -2.91
N LEU A 277 30.94 25.38 -3.95
CA LEU A 277 29.66 24.95 -4.52
C LEU A 277 28.89 24.06 -3.54
N ILE A 278 29.60 23.17 -2.82
CA ILE A 278 29.02 22.34 -1.75
C ILE A 278 28.39 23.23 -0.66
N ASP A 279 29.09 24.28 -0.23
CA ASP A 279 28.65 25.19 0.83
C ASP A 279 27.40 26.00 0.40
N VAL A 280 27.35 26.44 -0.85
CA VAL A 280 26.17 27.14 -1.41
C VAL A 280 24.95 26.22 -1.41
N VAL A 281 25.11 24.97 -1.85
CA VAL A 281 24.01 23.99 -1.96
C VAL A 281 23.51 23.56 -0.59
N ALA A 282 24.41 23.22 0.34
CA ALA A 282 24.07 22.79 1.70
C ALA A 282 23.30 23.86 2.49
N ARG A 283 23.60 25.15 2.25
CA ARG A 283 22.88 26.26 2.87
C ARG A 283 21.46 26.45 2.30
N ARG A 284 21.17 25.99 1.09
CA ARG A 284 19.83 26.15 0.49
C ARG A 284 18.94 24.92 0.66
N LEU A 285 19.51 23.74 0.84
CA LEU A 285 18.78 22.46 0.81
C LEU A 285 18.95 21.66 2.12
N PRO A 286 18.20 21.98 3.19
CA PRO A 286 18.24 21.22 4.45
C PRO A 286 17.36 19.95 4.41
N ASP A 287 17.39 19.17 3.33
CA ASP A 287 16.59 17.95 3.16
C ASP A 287 17.49 16.75 2.84
N MET A 288 17.51 15.73 3.71
CA MET A 288 18.41 14.57 3.53
C MET A 288 18.12 13.82 2.25
N ARG A 289 16.83 13.62 1.96
CA ARG A 289 16.38 12.80 0.85
C ARG A 289 16.74 13.49 -0.46
N LEU A 290 16.53 14.80 -0.54
CA LEU A 290 16.91 15.58 -1.70
C LEU A 290 18.42 15.59 -1.90
N LEU A 291 19.21 15.82 -0.85
CA LEU A 291 20.67 15.80 -0.93
C LEU A 291 21.21 14.43 -1.36
N THR A 292 20.64 13.35 -0.80
CA THR A 292 20.99 11.97 -1.17
C THR A 292 20.63 11.70 -2.64
N ASN A 293 19.46 12.16 -3.10
CA ASN A 293 19.06 12.00 -4.49
C ASN A 293 19.97 12.77 -5.45
N ILE A 294 20.31 14.02 -5.13
CA ILE A 294 21.25 14.84 -5.90
C ILE A 294 22.60 14.13 -6.02
N CYS A 295 23.16 13.61 -4.92
CA CYS A 295 24.44 12.90 -4.95
C CYS A 295 24.35 11.62 -5.80
N ASN A 296 23.29 10.83 -5.63
CA ASN A 296 23.07 9.61 -6.40
C ASN A 296 22.95 9.90 -7.91
N GLU A 297 22.16 10.89 -8.29
CA GLU A 297 22.03 11.31 -9.69
C GLU A 297 23.37 11.79 -10.25
N TYR A 298 24.08 12.63 -9.49
CA TYR A 298 25.40 13.12 -9.89
C TYR A 298 26.38 11.98 -10.16
N MET A 299 26.40 10.94 -9.32
CA MET A 299 27.23 9.75 -9.53
C MET A 299 26.88 9.05 -10.84
N VAL A 300 25.59 8.85 -11.11
CA VAL A 300 25.13 8.19 -12.35
C VAL A 300 25.52 9.01 -13.58
N PHE A 301 25.37 10.33 -13.54
CA PHE A 301 25.73 11.21 -14.64
C PHE A 301 27.25 11.29 -14.85
N THR A 302 28.04 11.37 -13.77
CA THR A 302 29.50 11.45 -13.85
C THR A 302 30.07 10.21 -14.54
N ARG A 303 29.59 9.02 -14.16
CA ARG A 303 30.03 7.76 -14.79
C ARG A 303 29.75 7.76 -16.30
N ARG A 304 28.56 8.20 -16.72
CA ARG A 304 28.14 8.16 -18.14
C ARG A 304 28.73 9.27 -18.99
N LEU A 305 28.85 10.48 -18.46
CA LEU A 305 29.21 11.67 -19.23
C LEU A 305 30.70 12.01 -19.13
N ILE A 306 31.34 11.74 -18.00
CA ILE A 306 32.74 12.09 -17.77
C ILE A 306 33.63 10.85 -17.96
N THR A 307 33.32 9.73 -17.30
CA THR A 307 34.19 8.53 -17.34
C THR A 307 34.08 7.77 -18.67
N ASP A 308 32.87 7.54 -19.17
CA ASP A 308 32.62 6.79 -20.42
C ASP A 308 32.82 7.62 -21.71
N LYS A 309 33.34 8.86 -21.59
CA LYS A 309 33.62 9.82 -22.69
C LYS A 309 32.48 10.06 -23.68
N ARG A 310 31.23 9.82 -23.31
CA ARG A 310 30.03 10.26 -24.07
C ARG A 310 29.62 11.70 -23.77
N GLY A 311 30.52 12.48 -23.18
CA GLY A 311 30.27 13.83 -22.67
C GLY A 311 30.44 14.93 -23.70
N VAL A 312 29.92 16.10 -23.34
CA VAL A 312 30.13 17.38 -24.05
C VAL A 312 31.53 17.90 -23.70
N GLN A 313 32.25 18.46 -24.68
CA GLN A 313 33.68 18.79 -24.59
C GLN A 313 34.08 19.85 -23.53
N ASP A 314 33.12 20.48 -22.82
CA ASP A 314 33.39 21.52 -21.78
C ASP A 314 32.71 21.23 -20.42
N LEU A 315 32.25 20.00 -20.21
CA LEU A 315 31.51 19.63 -19.00
C LEU A 315 32.47 19.35 -17.83
N THR A 316 32.55 20.29 -16.89
CA THR A 316 33.32 20.12 -15.65
C THR A 316 32.48 19.43 -14.56
N PRO A 317 33.13 18.79 -13.56
CA PRO A 317 32.44 18.20 -12.41
C PRO A 317 31.50 19.20 -11.71
N ASP A 318 31.93 20.44 -11.53
CA ASP A 318 31.15 21.51 -10.91
C ASP A 318 29.92 21.89 -11.75
N LYS A 319 30.08 22.05 -13.07
CA LYS A 319 28.95 22.35 -13.98
C LYS A 319 27.94 21.22 -13.98
N LEU A 320 28.40 19.97 -13.97
CA LEU A 320 27.53 18.80 -13.92
C LEU A 320 26.79 18.74 -12.58
N PHE A 321 27.49 18.97 -11.47
CA PHE A 321 26.87 18.99 -10.14
C PHE A 321 25.82 20.09 -10.03
N ALA A 322 26.15 21.32 -10.46
CA ALA A 322 25.20 22.43 -10.51
C ALA A 322 23.96 22.12 -11.35
N MET A 323 24.14 21.47 -12.51
CA MET A 323 23.02 21.03 -13.36
C MET A 323 22.13 20.00 -12.66
N VAL A 324 22.71 19.02 -11.97
CA VAL A 324 21.94 17.99 -11.24
C VAL A 324 21.18 18.60 -10.06
N VAL A 325 21.83 19.51 -9.31
CA VAL A 325 21.17 20.27 -8.25
C VAL A 325 19.99 21.06 -8.82
N TYR A 326 20.22 21.82 -9.89
CA TYR A 326 19.18 22.63 -10.52
C TYR A 326 18.00 21.78 -11.02
N LYS A 327 18.27 20.65 -11.69
CA LYS A 327 17.25 19.70 -12.12
C LYS A 327 16.39 19.21 -10.95
N ASN A 328 16.99 18.92 -9.80
CA ASN A 328 16.31 18.40 -8.62
C ASN A 328 15.48 19.46 -7.88
N VAL A 329 15.91 20.72 -7.90
CA VAL A 329 15.21 21.83 -7.23
C VAL A 329 14.13 22.45 -8.14
N HIS A 330 14.38 22.52 -9.45
CA HIS A 330 13.52 23.18 -10.44
C HIS A 330 13.15 22.23 -11.59
N LEU A 331 12.49 21.09 -11.28
CA LEU A 331 12.16 20.06 -12.28
C LEU A 331 11.42 20.63 -13.50
N ARG A 332 10.36 21.42 -13.26
CA ARG A 332 9.53 21.98 -14.35
C ARG A 332 10.31 22.90 -15.28
N ASP A 333 11.17 23.74 -14.71
CA ASP A 333 11.98 24.67 -15.50
C ASP A 333 13.03 23.92 -16.33
N PHE A 334 13.65 22.90 -15.74
CA PHE A 334 14.57 22.02 -16.45
C PHE A 334 13.91 21.23 -17.59
N GLU A 335 12.68 20.73 -17.39
CA GLU A 335 11.90 20.09 -18.46
C GLU A 335 11.59 21.06 -19.61
N ASN A 336 11.24 22.31 -19.30
CA ASN A 336 11.00 23.33 -20.31
C ASN A 336 12.27 23.65 -21.11
N MET A 337 13.44 23.69 -20.47
CA MET A 337 14.73 23.87 -21.16
C MET A 337 15.07 22.72 -22.12
N LEU A 338 14.65 21.50 -21.81
CA LEU A 338 14.82 20.32 -22.68
C LEU A 338 13.86 20.32 -23.88
N GLN A 339 12.63 20.81 -23.68
CA GLN A 339 11.59 20.85 -24.70
C GLN A 339 11.66 22.10 -25.59
N ALA A 340 12.41 23.13 -25.18
CA ALA A 340 12.59 24.34 -25.95
C ALA A 340 13.19 24.03 -27.34
N PRO A 341 12.51 24.37 -28.44
CA PRO A 341 13.02 24.12 -29.79
C PRO A 341 14.33 24.90 -30.00
N ALA A 342 15.31 24.25 -30.63
CA ALA A 342 16.69 24.72 -30.84
C ALA A 342 16.86 26.12 -31.48
N ALA A 343 15.78 26.75 -31.92
CA ALA A 343 15.74 28.12 -32.42
C ALA A 343 15.88 29.18 -31.31
N SER A 344 15.41 28.95 -30.08
CA SER A 344 15.49 29.95 -28.99
C SER A 344 16.85 29.98 -28.29
N THR A 345 17.61 28.88 -28.34
CA THR A 345 18.94 28.81 -27.71
C THR A 345 19.99 29.68 -28.44
N ARG A 346 19.77 29.98 -29.73
CA ARG A 346 20.61 30.91 -30.51
C ARG A 346 20.41 32.38 -30.14
N SER A 347 19.23 32.79 -29.63
CA SER A 347 19.00 34.19 -29.22
C SER A 347 19.66 34.50 -27.88
N ILE A 348 19.66 33.55 -26.94
CA ILE A 348 20.32 33.71 -25.63
C ILE A 348 21.84 33.79 -25.79
N ARG A 349 22.44 32.99 -26.68
CA ARG A 349 23.89 33.03 -26.94
C ARG A 349 24.34 34.35 -27.62
N ARG A 350 23.44 35.08 -28.27
CA ARG A 350 23.68 36.40 -28.87
C ARG A 350 23.46 37.56 -27.90
N ALA A 351 22.80 37.33 -26.77
CA ALA A 351 22.55 38.34 -25.74
C ALA A 351 23.63 38.37 -24.65
N VAL A 352 24.55 37.39 -24.65
CA VAL A 352 25.63 37.22 -23.65
C VAL A 352 27.03 37.35 -24.29
N THR A 353 27.10 37.66 -25.59
CA THR A 353 28.29 38.15 -26.29
C THR A 353 28.02 39.58 -26.72
#